data_AF-A0AA39D8B6-F1
#
_entry.id   AF-A0AA39D8B6-F1
#
_cell.length_a   1.000
_cell.length_b   1.000
_cell.length_c   1.000
_cell.angle_alpha   90.00
_cell.angle_beta   90.00
_cell.angle_gamma   90.00
#
_symmetry.space_group_name_H-M   'P 1'
#
loop_
_entity.id
_entity.type
_entity.pdbx_description
1 polymer ?
#
loop_
_entity_poly.entity_id
_entity_poly.type
_entity_poly.pdbx_seq_one_letter_code
_entity_poly.pdbx_strand_id
1 'polypeptide(L)'
;MTTKTSASQASVASVAQPGNASACLTHTSSLGPWILDSGASDHLSGNKDLFSSITTTSALPNVTLANGSQTVAKGIGLALPLPSLPLTSVLYTPECPFNLISISKLTRTLNCSITFSDKFVTLQDQSTGKTIGIGCESQGLYHLNSDSSPAVCISTDAPLLIHNRLGHPSLSKFQKMVPRFSTLSSLPCESCQLGKHTRVSFPKHLNNRAKSPFKLVHTDVWGPCRTASTLGFQYFVTFIDDYSRCTWLFLMKNRAELISIFQKFYAEIQTQFNISIRVLRSNNAREYFSAPFTSFMSHHGILHQSSCAHTPQQNGVAECKNRHLVETARTILLHSNVPFRFWGDAVLTACYLINRMPSSVLHDRIPHSLLFPDQPLYFLPPRVFGCTCFVHILTPGQDKLSAKAMKCLFVGYSRLQKGYRCYSLETHRYFISADVTFFEDSPFFSTTSESLPVSKVLPIPIVSPPDAMPPRPL
;
A
#
# COMPACT_ATOMS: atom_id res chain seq x y z
N MET A 1 -73.70 10.58 60.06
CA MET A 1 -73.00 9.82 58.99
C MET A 1 -71.57 10.34 58.94
N THR A 2 -70.68 9.83 59.81
CA THR A 2 -69.69 8.74 59.59
C THR A 2 -68.52 9.18 58.69
N THR A 3 -67.42 9.75 59.22
CA THR A 3 -66.22 9.19 59.90
C THR A 3 -65.32 8.25 59.07
N LYS A 4 -64.00 8.43 59.28
CA LYS A 4 -62.80 7.62 58.91
C LYS A 4 -62.09 8.00 57.60
N THR A 5 -60.75 8.03 57.47
CA THR A 5 -59.60 7.76 58.36
C THR A 5 -58.29 8.28 57.75
N SER A 6 -57.29 8.46 58.61
CA SER A 6 -55.87 8.84 58.46
C SER A 6 -54.91 7.80 57.83
N ALA A 7 -53.72 8.25 57.40
CA ALA A 7 -52.35 7.71 57.68
C ALA A 7 -51.35 8.34 56.66
N SER A 8 -50.27 9.06 56.98
CA SER A 8 -49.07 8.90 57.84
C SER A 8 -48.02 7.90 57.33
N GLN A 9 -46.79 8.42 57.13
CA GLN A 9 -45.55 7.77 56.69
C GLN A 9 -45.26 6.41 57.35
N ALA A 10 -44.63 5.50 56.60
CA ALA A 10 -44.03 4.28 57.14
C ALA A 10 -42.58 4.14 56.65
N SER A 11 -41.63 4.45 57.55
CA SER A 11 -40.28 3.91 57.55
C SER A 11 -40.34 2.48 58.08
N VAL A 12 -39.98 1.51 57.26
CA VAL A 12 -39.92 0.09 57.66
C VAL A 12 -38.50 -0.22 58.11
N ALA A 13 -38.35 -0.48 59.41
CA ALA A 13 -37.35 -1.40 59.92
C ALA A 13 -38.01 -2.78 60.05
N SER A 14 -37.33 -3.84 59.65
CA SER A 14 -37.61 -5.17 60.17
C SER A 14 -36.32 -5.95 60.38
N VAL A 15 -36.22 -6.44 61.61
CA VAL A 15 -35.24 -7.38 62.14
C VAL A 15 -35.55 -8.77 61.59
N ALA A 16 -34.51 -9.52 61.20
CA ALA A 16 -34.54 -10.98 61.18
C ALA A 16 -33.12 -11.54 61.37
N GLN A 17 -32.88 -12.13 62.54
CA GLN A 17 -32.03 -13.33 62.72
C GLN A 17 -32.85 -14.56 62.26
N PRO A 18 -32.29 -15.78 62.16
CA PRO A 18 -30.99 -16.21 61.67
C PRO A 18 -31.15 -17.28 60.55
N GLY A 19 -30.16 -17.44 59.68
CA GLY A 19 -30.18 -18.51 58.67
C GLY A 19 -28.81 -18.72 58.06
N ASN A 20 -28.21 -19.87 58.37
CA ASN A 20 -26.91 -20.34 57.88
C ASN A 20 -26.74 -20.12 56.37
N ALA A 21 -25.82 -19.22 56.01
CA ALA A 21 -25.13 -19.30 54.73
C ALA A 21 -23.72 -19.81 55.03
N SER A 22 -23.53 -21.11 54.76
CA SER A 22 -22.20 -21.69 54.59
C SER A 22 -21.50 -20.93 53.46
N ALA A 23 -20.67 -19.96 53.83
CA ALA A 23 -19.71 -19.40 52.90
C ALA A 23 -18.61 -20.45 52.74
N CYS A 24 -18.65 -21.16 51.61
CA CYS A 24 -17.51 -21.90 51.11
C CYS A 24 -16.36 -20.89 50.92
N LEU A 25 -15.56 -20.71 51.97
CA LEU A 25 -14.22 -20.16 51.85
C LEU A 25 -13.45 -21.21 51.08
N THR A 26 -13.35 -21.03 49.77
CA THR A 26 -12.27 -21.63 49.02
C THR A 26 -10.99 -21.08 49.63
N HIS A 27 -10.37 -21.89 50.49
CA HIS A 27 -9.00 -21.74 50.94
C HIS A 27 -8.11 -21.75 49.70
N THR A 28 -7.94 -20.57 49.11
CA THR A 28 -6.76 -20.27 48.32
C THR A 28 -5.65 -20.00 49.33
N SER A 29 -4.56 -20.73 49.16
CA SER A 29 -3.42 -20.85 50.06
C SER A 29 -2.55 -19.58 50.11
N SER A 30 -3.15 -18.43 50.39
CA SER A 30 -2.43 -17.20 50.73
C SER A 30 -3.32 -16.40 51.67
N LEU A 31 -2.96 -16.33 52.95
CA LEU A 31 -3.58 -15.36 53.87
C LEU A 31 -3.53 -13.98 53.19
N GLY A 32 -4.70 -13.33 53.06
CA GLY A 32 -5.00 -12.24 52.13
C GLY A 32 -4.25 -10.91 52.31
N PRO A 33 -4.76 -9.79 51.77
CA PRO A 33 -4.05 -8.51 51.75
C PRO A 33 -3.75 -7.96 53.15
N TRP A 34 -2.73 -7.10 53.27
CA TRP A 34 -2.36 -6.43 54.52
C TRP A 34 -3.45 -5.44 54.96
N ILE A 35 -3.84 -5.49 56.22
CA ILE A 35 -4.85 -4.62 56.84
C ILE A 35 -4.14 -3.56 57.69
N LEU A 36 -4.51 -2.29 57.52
CA LEU A 36 -4.07 -1.22 58.42
C LEU A 36 -4.93 -1.24 59.67
N ASP A 37 -4.30 -1.49 60.82
CA ASP A 37 -5.00 -1.64 62.09
C ASP A 37 -4.45 -0.70 63.16
N SER A 38 -5.34 0.09 63.76
CA SER A 38 -5.03 0.98 64.88
C SER A 38 -5.05 0.26 66.22
N GLY A 39 -5.71 -0.90 66.31
CA GLY A 39 -5.75 -1.75 67.50
C GLY A 39 -4.53 -2.66 67.64
N ALA A 40 -3.73 -2.82 66.59
CA ALA A 40 -2.51 -3.61 66.64
C ALA A 40 -1.33 -2.82 67.21
N SER A 41 -0.68 -3.36 68.24
CA SER A 41 0.54 -2.78 68.83
C SER A 41 1.81 -3.06 68.01
N ASP A 42 1.79 -4.13 67.21
CA ASP A 42 2.92 -4.59 66.39
C ASP A 42 2.44 -5.07 65.01
N HIS A 43 3.35 -5.11 64.03
CA HIS A 43 3.08 -5.75 62.74
C HIS A 43 3.02 -7.27 62.91
N LEU A 44 1.98 -7.90 62.39
CA LEU A 44 1.66 -9.31 62.63
C LEU A 44 1.27 -9.99 61.31
N SER A 45 1.74 -11.22 61.07
CA SER A 45 1.29 -12.00 59.92
C SER A 45 1.27 -13.50 60.24
N GLY A 46 0.20 -14.17 59.84
CA GLY A 46 0.13 -15.63 59.82
C GLY A 46 0.69 -16.28 58.55
N ASN A 47 1.01 -15.48 57.53
CA ASN A 47 1.51 -15.96 56.26
C ASN A 47 3.04 -15.98 56.23
N LYS A 48 3.65 -17.16 56.18
CA LYS A 48 5.11 -17.27 56.08
C LYS A 48 5.64 -16.73 54.75
N ASP A 49 4.86 -16.84 53.68
CA ASP A 49 5.28 -16.50 52.32
C ASP A 49 5.42 -14.98 52.10
N LEU A 50 4.85 -14.16 53.00
CA LEU A 50 4.96 -12.69 52.94
C LEU A 50 6.28 -12.16 53.50
N PHE A 51 7.10 -13.02 54.11
CA PHE A 51 8.38 -12.62 54.70
C PHE A 51 9.53 -12.86 53.72
N SER A 52 10.30 -11.81 53.48
CA SER A 52 11.57 -11.89 52.74
C SER A 52 12.68 -12.56 53.56
N SER A 53 12.64 -12.42 54.89
CA SER A 53 13.56 -13.09 55.82
C SER A 53 12.90 -13.25 57.18
N ILE A 54 13.07 -14.40 57.83
CA ILE A 54 12.59 -14.68 59.20
C ILE A 54 13.75 -15.20 60.04
N THR A 55 13.91 -14.65 61.25
CA THR A 55 14.82 -15.17 62.27
C THR A 55 14.00 -15.87 63.36
N THR A 56 14.38 -17.10 63.69
CA THR A 56 13.79 -17.89 64.77
C THR A 56 14.75 -17.90 65.97
N THR A 57 14.56 -16.99 66.92
CA THR A 57 15.33 -16.95 68.17
C THR A 57 14.60 -17.72 69.29
N SER A 58 15.33 -18.14 70.33
CA SER A 58 14.76 -18.84 71.48
C SER A 58 13.94 -17.95 72.43
N ALA A 59 14.06 -16.61 72.31
CA ALA A 59 13.33 -15.63 73.11
C ALA A 59 12.47 -14.75 72.19
N LEU A 60 11.25 -15.21 71.90
CA LEU A 60 10.26 -14.50 71.10
C LEU A 60 9.11 -13.99 71.98
N PRO A 61 8.50 -12.83 71.65
CA PRO A 61 7.46 -12.23 72.49
C PRO A 61 6.16 -13.05 72.44
N ASN A 62 5.42 -12.99 73.55
CA ASN A 62 4.04 -13.45 73.59
C ASN A 62 3.13 -12.40 72.95
N VAL A 63 2.24 -12.86 72.07
CA VAL A 63 1.25 -12.05 71.37
C VAL A 63 -0.13 -12.38 71.95
N THR A 64 -0.84 -11.37 72.42
CA THR A 64 -2.25 -11.48 72.80
C THR A 64 -3.11 -11.15 71.59
N LEU A 65 -3.91 -12.12 71.13
CA LEU A 65 -4.83 -11.94 70.01
C LEU A 65 -6.13 -11.25 70.46
N ALA A 66 -6.92 -10.74 69.52
CA ALA A 66 -8.17 -10.01 69.80
C ALA A 66 -9.23 -10.83 70.57
N ASN A 67 -9.17 -12.16 70.51
CA ASN A 67 -10.02 -13.07 71.27
C ASN A 67 -9.54 -13.27 72.74
N GLY A 68 -8.46 -12.61 73.16
CA GLY A 68 -7.84 -12.74 74.47
C GLY A 68 -6.88 -13.93 74.63
N SER A 69 -6.73 -14.79 73.61
CA SER A 69 -5.79 -15.91 73.68
C SER A 69 -4.35 -15.41 73.49
N GLN A 70 -3.41 -16.03 74.20
CA GLN A 70 -1.99 -15.74 74.06
C GLN A 70 -1.30 -16.82 73.21
N THR A 71 -0.49 -16.40 72.25
CA THR A 71 0.32 -17.27 71.40
C THR A 71 1.75 -16.74 71.35
N VAL A 72 2.74 -17.63 71.26
CA VAL A 72 4.15 -17.22 71.15
C VAL A 72 4.47 -16.97 69.69
N ALA A 73 5.08 -15.82 69.37
CA ALA A 73 5.57 -15.58 68.01
C ALA A 73 6.57 -16.68 67.62
N LYS A 74 6.46 -17.21 66.40
CA LYS A 74 7.36 -18.27 65.88
C LYS A 74 8.55 -17.73 65.12
N GLY A 75 8.59 -16.42 64.85
CA GLY A 75 9.73 -15.75 64.27
C GLY A 75 9.51 -14.25 64.15
N ILE A 76 10.59 -13.52 63.90
CA ILE A 76 10.56 -12.07 63.61
C ILE A 76 11.28 -11.85 62.29
N GLY A 77 10.68 -11.05 61.41
CA GLY A 77 11.20 -10.90 60.05
C GLY A 77 10.89 -9.58 59.37
N LEU A 78 11.35 -9.50 58.12
CA LEU A 78 11.12 -8.39 57.19
C LEU A 78 10.04 -8.81 56.20
N ALA A 79 8.96 -8.04 56.11
CA ALA A 79 7.92 -8.22 55.12
C ALA A 79 7.82 -6.98 54.20
N LEU A 80 7.40 -7.19 52.95
CA LEU A 80 7.27 -6.13 51.94
C LEU A 80 5.83 -6.11 51.41
N PRO A 81 4.87 -5.50 52.14
CA PRO A 81 3.52 -5.25 51.63
C PRO A 81 3.48 -4.52 50.29
N LEU A 82 4.44 -3.61 50.06
CA LEU A 82 4.68 -2.90 48.81
C LEU A 82 6.19 -2.87 48.54
N PRO A 83 6.62 -2.76 47.26
CA PRO A 83 8.03 -2.54 46.93
C PRO A 83 8.64 -1.32 47.63
N SER A 84 7.82 -0.29 47.89
CA SER A 84 8.19 0.96 48.57
C SER A 84 8.01 0.93 50.09
N LEU A 85 7.51 -0.17 50.68
CA LEU A 85 7.12 -0.23 52.09
C LEU A 85 7.73 -1.45 52.81
N PRO A 86 9.01 -1.40 53.21
CA PRO A 86 9.60 -2.45 54.04
C PRO A 86 9.10 -2.35 55.48
N LEU A 87 8.49 -3.42 56.00
CA LEU A 87 8.13 -3.57 57.41
C LEU A 87 9.18 -4.41 58.13
N THR A 88 9.98 -3.77 58.98
CA THR A 88 10.95 -4.45 59.85
C THR A 88 10.29 -4.95 61.13
N SER A 89 10.77 -6.07 61.65
CA SER A 89 10.32 -6.64 62.93
C SER A 89 8.82 -7.00 62.94
N VAL A 90 8.38 -7.68 61.88
CA VAL A 90 7.04 -8.29 61.78
C VAL A 90 7.04 -9.61 62.55
N LEU A 91 6.06 -9.81 63.42
CA LEU A 91 5.87 -11.03 64.19
C LEU A 91 5.17 -12.08 63.33
N TYR A 92 5.77 -13.27 63.21
CA TYR A 92 5.16 -14.42 62.54
C TYR A 92 4.36 -15.26 63.55
N THR A 93 3.04 -15.28 63.39
CA THR A 93 2.11 -16.04 64.24
C THR A 93 1.15 -16.83 63.36
N PRO A 94 1.41 -18.11 63.04
CA PRO A 94 0.58 -18.87 62.10
C PRO A 94 -0.87 -19.09 62.55
N GLU A 95 -1.16 -18.89 63.85
CA GLU A 95 -2.51 -18.96 64.41
C GLU A 95 -3.31 -17.68 64.17
N CYS A 96 -2.67 -16.60 63.69
CA CYS A 96 -3.36 -15.37 63.33
C CYS A 96 -3.92 -15.47 61.89
N PRO A 97 -5.24 -15.33 61.70
CA PRO A 97 -5.86 -15.45 60.38
C PRO A 97 -5.67 -14.20 59.49
N PHE A 98 -5.06 -13.12 60.00
CA PHE A 98 -4.94 -11.84 59.30
C PHE A 98 -3.49 -11.35 59.24
N ASN A 99 -3.21 -10.49 58.26
CA ASN A 99 -1.93 -9.79 58.11
C ASN A 99 -2.16 -8.33 58.53
N LEU A 100 -1.65 -7.93 59.69
CA LEU A 100 -1.92 -6.63 60.31
C LEU A 100 -0.68 -5.74 60.26
N ILE A 101 -0.89 -4.50 59.81
CA ILE A 101 0.08 -3.41 59.91
C ILE A 101 -0.37 -2.51 61.05
N SER A 102 0.35 -2.55 62.17
CA SER A 102 0.21 -1.56 63.24
C SER A 102 0.44 -0.14 62.73
N ILE A 103 -0.60 0.70 62.80
CA ILE A 103 -0.57 2.11 62.42
C ILE A 103 0.42 2.91 63.28
N SER A 104 0.46 2.66 64.58
CA SER A 104 1.33 3.38 65.51
C SER A 104 2.81 3.06 65.25
N LYS A 105 3.13 1.79 64.98
CA LYS A 105 4.49 1.36 64.63
C LYS A 105 4.91 1.87 63.25
N LEU A 106 3.99 1.87 62.29
CA LEU A 106 4.24 2.33 60.92
C LEU A 106 4.60 3.81 60.88
N THR A 107 3.76 4.66 61.49
CA THR A 107 3.95 6.12 61.50
C THR A 107 5.22 6.52 62.23
N ARG A 108 5.61 5.81 63.30
CA ARG A 108 6.87 6.05 64.03
C ARG A 108 8.12 5.65 63.24
N THR A 109 8.04 4.57 62.46
CA THR A 109 9.20 4.02 61.75
C THR A 109 9.49 4.80 60.46
N LEU A 110 8.45 5.20 59.73
CA LEU A 110 8.58 5.83 58.41
C LEU A 110 8.40 7.35 58.42
N ASN A 111 8.11 7.96 59.58
CA ASN A 111 7.74 9.37 59.68
C ASN A 111 6.65 9.76 58.67
N CYS A 112 5.62 8.93 58.55
CA CYS A 112 4.52 9.11 57.60
C CYS A 112 3.23 9.57 58.29
N SER A 113 2.39 10.30 57.57
CA SER A 113 0.99 10.57 57.95
C SER A 113 0.09 9.58 57.23
N ILE A 114 -1.03 9.24 57.89
CA ILE A 114 -2.04 8.34 57.34
C ILE A 114 -3.37 9.07 57.36
N THR A 115 -4.00 9.20 56.21
CA THR A 115 -5.29 9.89 56.06
C THR A 115 -6.34 8.92 55.55
N PHE A 116 -7.41 8.76 56.34
CA PHE A 116 -8.55 7.91 56.03
C PHE A 116 -9.67 8.73 55.37
N SER A 117 -10.24 8.18 54.30
CA SER A 117 -11.50 8.59 53.68
C SER A 117 -12.48 7.43 53.73
N ASP A 118 -13.76 7.70 53.48
CA ASP A 118 -14.82 6.69 53.34
C ASP A 118 -14.49 5.50 52.42
N LYS A 119 -13.66 5.69 51.38
CA LYS A 119 -13.36 4.67 50.36
C LYS A 119 -11.92 4.21 50.30
N PHE A 120 -10.99 4.98 50.87
CA PHE A 120 -9.56 4.73 50.69
C PHE A 120 -8.75 5.32 51.84
N VAL A 121 -7.52 4.83 51.96
CA VAL A 121 -6.52 5.33 52.91
C VAL A 121 -5.25 5.68 52.15
N THR A 122 -4.62 6.78 52.52
CA THR A 122 -3.36 7.22 51.91
C THR A 122 -2.26 7.27 52.97
N LEU A 123 -1.10 6.73 52.63
CA LEU A 123 0.11 6.82 53.43
C LEU A 123 1.03 7.81 52.74
N GLN A 124 1.42 8.88 53.43
CA GLN A 124 2.20 9.97 52.86
C GLN A 124 3.42 10.26 53.72
N ASP A 125 4.59 10.39 53.11
CA ASP A 125 5.81 10.81 53.81
C ASP A 125 5.64 12.25 54.32
N GLN A 126 5.84 12.49 55.63
CA GLN A 126 5.63 13.83 56.20
C GLN A 126 6.70 14.84 55.78
N SER A 127 7.90 14.37 55.43
CA SER A 127 9.01 15.24 55.05
C SER A 127 8.94 15.69 53.60
N THR A 128 8.51 14.81 52.69
CA THR A 128 8.48 15.08 51.25
C THR A 128 7.08 15.26 50.66
N GLY A 129 6.03 14.92 51.40
CA GLY A 129 4.66 14.88 50.89
C GLY A 129 4.43 13.81 49.81
N LYS A 130 5.33 12.82 49.68
CA LYS A 130 5.22 11.78 48.64
C LYS A 130 4.32 10.65 49.14
N THR A 131 3.40 10.18 48.29
CA THR A 131 2.59 9.00 48.59
C THR A 131 3.45 7.74 48.63
N ILE A 132 3.43 7.05 49.76
CA ILE A 132 4.15 5.79 50.01
C ILE A 132 3.30 4.59 49.55
N GLY A 133 1.98 4.66 49.78
CA GLY A 133 1.03 3.63 49.38
C GLY A 133 -0.42 4.09 49.51
N ILE A 134 -1.32 3.36 48.84
CA ILE A 134 -2.78 3.58 48.89
C ILE A 134 -3.44 2.26 49.28
N GLY A 135 -4.41 2.34 50.18
CA GLY A 135 -5.30 1.22 50.49
C GLY A 135 -6.75 1.54 50.17
N CYS A 136 -7.57 0.50 50.00
CA CYS A 136 -9.00 0.59 49.78
C CYS A 136 -9.78 0.09 50.99
N GLU A 137 -10.92 0.73 51.26
CA GLU A 137 -11.90 0.21 52.21
C GLU A 137 -12.61 -1.01 51.58
N SER A 138 -12.76 -2.08 52.37
CA SER A 138 -13.57 -3.23 52.03
C SER A 138 -14.14 -3.84 53.32
N GLN A 139 -15.46 -3.96 53.39
CA GLN A 139 -16.17 -4.63 54.50
C GLN A 139 -15.86 -4.05 55.88
N GLY A 140 -15.62 -2.73 55.97
CA GLY A 140 -15.31 -2.01 57.20
C GLY A 140 -13.82 -2.00 57.58
N LEU A 141 -12.94 -2.59 56.76
CA LEU A 141 -11.49 -2.63 56.99
C LEU A 141 -10.73 -1.97 55.83
N TYR A 142 -9.55 -1.41 56.13
CA TYR A 142 -8.69 -0.78 55.13
C TYR A 142 -7.55 -1.72 54.72
N HIS A 143 -7.58 -2.17 53.47
CA HIS A 143 -6.59 -3.08 52.90
C HIS A 143 -5.58 -2.32 52.04
N LEU A 144 -4.29 -2.58 52.22
CA LEU A 144 -3.23 -1.99 51.39
C LEU A 144 -3.22 -2.65 50.00
N ASN A 145 -3.35 -1.84 48.93
CA ASN A 145 -3.38 -2.36 47.57
C ASN A 145 -1.95 -2.67 47.09
N SER A 146 -1.61 -3.95 46.92
CA SER A 146 -0.44 -4.33 46.14
C SER A 146 -0.68 -3.94 44.67
N ASP A 147 0.35 -3.43 43.99
CA ASP A 147 0.35 -3.00 42.56
C ASP A 147 0.15 -4.18 41.57
N SER A 148 -0.73 -5.12 41.88
CA SER A 148 -1.34 -5.99 40.88
C SER A 148 -2.47 -5.22 40.22
N SER A 149 -2.25 -4.83 38.96
CA SER A 149 -3.23 -4.25 38.04
C SER A 149 -4.67 -4.73 38.32
N PRO A 150 -5.68 -3.85 38.34
CA PRO A 150 -7.05 -4.29 38.57
C PRO A 150 -7.42 -5.28 37.46
N ALA A 151 -7.58 -6.55 37.84
CA ALA A 151 -8.24 -7.55 37.02
C ALA A 151 -9.71 -7.15 36.93
N VAL A 152 -10.01 -6.21 36.04
CA VAL A 152 -11.37 -5.97 35.61
C VAL A 152 -11.77 -7.19 34.80
N CYS A 153 -12.60 -8.05 35.37
CA CYS A 153 -13.30 -9.10 34.65
C CYS A 153 -14.31 -8.48 33.67
N ILE A 154 -13.83 -7.89 32.57
CA ILE A 154 -14.64 -7.71 31.37
C ILE A 154 -14.44 -8.99 30.56
N SER A 155 -15.52 -9.74 30.32
CA SER A 155 -15.56 -10.68 29.21
C SER A 155 -15.31 -9.88 27.92
N THR A 156 -14.05 -9.76 27.49
CA THR A 156 -13.71 -9.03 26.28
C THR A 156 -13.95 -9.95 25.10
N ASP A 157 -15.15 -9.86 24.51
CA ASP A 157 -15.41 -10.47 23.21
C ASP A 157 -14.24 -10.18 22.26
N ALA A 158 -13.72 -11.22 21.61
CA ALA A 158 -12.59 -11.11 20.69
C ALA A 158 -12.90 -10.07 19.59
N PRO A 159 -11.90 -9.31 19.08
CA PRO A 159 -12.09 -8.31 18.03
C PRO A 159 -12.89 -8.84 16.82
N LEU A 160 -12.60 -10.08 16.41
CA LEU A 160 -13.28 -10.75 15.31
C LEU A 160 -14.76 -11.00 15.61
N LEU A 161 -15.10 -11.37 16.84
CA LEU A 161 -16.49 -11.62 17.24
C LEU A 161 -17.33 -10.33 17.17
N ILE A 162 -16.78 -9.21 17.65
CA ILE A 162 -17.47 -7.91 17.56
C ILE A 162 -17.54 -7.44 16.11
N HIS A 163 -16.48 -7.64 15.32
CA HIS A 163 -16.50 -7.34 13.90
C HIS A 163 -17.60 -8.12 13.16
N ASN A 164 -17.80 -9.39 13.49
CA ASN A 164 -18.87 -10.22 12.95
C ASN A 164 -20.25 -9.69 13.38
N ARG A 165 -20.44 -9.39 14.67
CA ARG A 165 -21.71 -8.86 15.21
C ARG A 165 -22.10 -7.49 14.61
N LEU A 166 -21.12 -6.66 14.26
CA LEU A 166 -21.33 -5.34 13.67
C LEU A 166 -21.52 -5.38 12.14
N GLY A 167 -21.62 -6.55 11.52
CA GLY A 167 -21.83 -6.66 10.08
C GLY A 167 -20.58 -6.37 9.24
N HIS A 168 -19.41 -6.77 9.74
CA HIS A 168 -18.14 -6.69 9.02
C HIS A 168 -17.72 -5.27 8.58
N PRO A 169 -17.71 -4.25 9.48
CA PRO A 169 -17.27 -2.91 9.12
C PRO A 169 -15.80 -2.88 8.70
N SER A 170 -15.40 -1.89 7.89
CA SER A 170 -13.98 -1.68 7.56
C SER A 170 -13.16 -1.48 8.84
N LEU A 171 -11.88 -1.87 8.85
CA LEU A 171 -11.01 -1.73 10.03
C LEU A 171 -11.03 -0.31 10.59
N SER A 172 -11.00 0.70 9.72
CA SER A 172 -11.09 2.11 10.10
C SER A 172 -12.40 2.52 10.79
N LYS A 173 -13.54 1.93 10.39
CA LYS A 173 -14.84 2.15 11.04
C LYS A 173 -14.93 1.36 12.34
N PHE A 174 -14.44 0.12 12.34
CA PHE A 174 -14.37 -0.73 13.52
C PHE A 174 -13.58 -0.08 14.66
N GLN A 175 -12.40 0.47 14.35
CA GLN A 175 -11.55 1.20 15.31
C GLN A 175 -12.26 2.41 15.94
N LYS A 176 -13.10 3.11 15.17
CA LYS A 176 -13.90 4.25 15.67
C LYS A 176 -15.09 3.81 16.52
N MET A 177 -15.76 2.73 16.13
CA MET A 177 -16.94 2.20 16.85
C MET A 177 -16.55 1.45 18.12
N VAL A 178 -15.34 0.89 18.18
CA VAL A 178 -14.84 0.08 19.29
C VAL A 178 -13.46 0.62 19.73
N PRO A 179 -13.41 1.74 20.47
CA PRO A 179 -12.17 2.46 20.78
C PRO A 179 -11.08 1.63 21.46
N ARG A 180 -11.47 0.56 22.19
CA ARG A 180 -10.54 -0.39 22.81
C ARG A 180 -9.66 -1.16 21.81
N PHE A 181 -10.05 -1.21 20.53
CA PHE A 181 -9.27 -1.83 19.45
C PHE A 181 -8.75 -0.81 18.44
N SER A 182 -8.64 0.46 18.85
CA SER A 182 -8.14 1.55 17.99
C SER A 182 -6.71 1.31 17.47
N THR A 183 -5.89 0.57 18.21
CA THR A 183 -4.50 0.23 17.84
C THR A 183 -4.38 -1.02 16.96
N LEU A 184 -5.49 -1.70 16.66
CA LEU A 184 -5.48 -2.94 15.88
C LEU A 184 -5.02 -2.66 14.44
N SER A 185 -3.86 -3.18 14.05
CA SER A 185 -3.27 -2.94 12.72
C SER A 185 -3.93 -3.74 11.59
N SER A 186 -4.43 -4.93 11.89
CA SER A 186 -5.13 -5.78 10.93
C SER A 186 -6.15 -6.68 11.63
N LEU A 187 -7.21 -7.03 10.91
CA LEU A 187 -8.20 -8.00 11.37
C LEU A 187 -8.44 -9.03 10.25
N PRO A 188 -7.86 -10.24 10.34
CA PRO A 188 -8.09 -11.28 9.35
C PRO A 188 -9.54 -11.76 9.48
N CYS A 189 -10.32 -11.58 8.41
CA CYS A 189 -11.70 -12.03 8.32
C CYS A 189 -11.96 -12.54 6.91
N GLU A 190 -12.23 -13.84 6.78
CA GLU A 190 -12.50 -14.49 5.50
C GLU A 190 -13.73 -13.89 4.79
N SER A 191 -14.83 -13.68 5.51
CA SER A 191 -16.04 -13.06 4.94
C SER A 191 -15.79 -11.66 4.36
N CYS A 192 -14.92 -10.87 5.00
CA CYS A 192 -14.48 -9.59 4.44
C CYS A 192 -13.62 -9.76 3.18
N GLN A 193 -12.74 -10.77 3.16
CA GLN A 193 -11.95 -11.07 1.96
C GLN A 193 -12.83 -11.57 0.82
N LEU A 194 -13.90 -12.31 1.09
CA LEU A 194 -14.80 -12.78 0.04
C LEU A 194 -15.76 -11.68 -0.45
N GLY A 195 -16.35 -10.90 0.47
CA GLY A 195 -17.39 -9.92 0.14
C GLY A 195 -16.90 -8.51 -0.15
N LYS A 196 -15.68 -8.14 0.28
CA LYS A 196 -15.15 -6.78 0.23
C LYS A 196 -13.69 -6.72 -0.23
N HIS A 197 -13.20 -7.76 -0.91
CA HIS A 197 -11.85 -7.73 -1.47
C HIS A 197 -11.70 -6.52 -2.39
N THR A 198 -10.66 -5.74 -2.15
CA THR A 198 -10.24 -4.69 -3.07
C THR A 198 -8.94 -5.12 -3.71
N ARG A 199 -8.73 -4.74 -4.97
CA ARG A 199 -7.46 -5.05 -5.64
C ARG A 199 -6.32 -4.50 -4.80
N VAL A 200 -5.35 -5.35 -4.49
CA VAL A 200 -4.12 -4.94 -3.80
C VAL A 200 -3.48 -3.81 -4.60
N SER A 201 -3.07 -2.74 -3.92
CA SER A 201 -2.32 -1.67 -4.56
C SER A 201 -1.01 -2.23 -5.10
N PHE A 202 -0.85 -2.22 -6.42
CA PHE A 202 0.42 -2.58 -7.02
C PHE A 202 1.47 -1.55 -6.57
N PRO A 203 2.59 -1.98 -5.97
CA PRO A 203 3.63 -1.03 -5.58
C PRO A 203 4.12 -0.29 -6.82
N LYS A 204 4.16 1.05 -6.74
CA LYS A 204 4.52 1.93 -7.86
C LYS A 204 5.93 1.68 -8.42
N HIS A 205 6.80 0.98 -7.68
CA HIS A 205 8.24 0.83 -7.96
C HIS A 205 8.76 -0.61 -8.10
N LEU A 206 7.91 -1.65 -8.24
CA LEU A 206 8.40 -3.04 -8.23
C LEU A 206 9.36 -3.41 -9.38
N ASN A 207 9.28 -2.74 -10.53
CA ASN A 207 10.14 -3.07 -11.67
C ASN A 207 11.41 -2.23 -11.64
N ASN A 208 12.42 -2.71 -10.91
CA ASN A 208 13.79 -2.24 -11.12
C ASN A 208 14.13 -2.41 -12.60
N ARG A 209 14.41 -1.28 -13.25
CA ARG A 209 14.88 -1.23 -14.64
C ARG A 209 16.02 -2.21 -14.82
N ALA A 210 16.07 -2.89 -15.97
CA ALA A 210 17.17 -3.76 -16.34
C ALA A 210 18.51 -3.02 -16.16
N LYS A 211 19.54 -3.76 -15.71
CA LYS A 211 20.87 -3.19 -15.43
C LYS A 211 21.79 -3.18 -16.67
N SER A 212 21.38 -3.84 -17.75
CA SER A 212 22.15 -3.96 -19.00
C SER A 212 21.21 -4.00 -20.20
N PRO A 213 21.67 -3.56 -21.40
CA PRO A 213 20.90 -3.62 -22.64
C PRO A 213 20.37 -5.03 -22.94
N PHE A 214 19.15 -5.10 -23.49
CA PHE A 214 18.49 -6.31 -24.02
C PHE A 214 18.31 -7.47 -23.03
N LYS A 215 18.53 -7.24 -21.73
CA LYS A 215 18.19 -8.22 -20.68
C LYS A 215 16.68 -8.44 -20.60
N LEU A 216 15.90 -7.39 -20.84
CA LEU A 216 14.45 -7.42 -20.91
C LEU A 216 13.99 -6.49 -22.03
N VAL A 217 13.21 -7.02 -22.96
CA VAL A 217 12.55 -6.25 -24.02
C VAL A 217 11.05 -6.33 -23.79
N HIS A 218 10.37 -5.19 -23.73
CA HIS A 218 8.91 -5.13 -23.70
C HIS A 218 8.38 -4.99 -25.12
N THR A 219 7.24 -5.63 -25.40
CA THR A 219 6.60 -5.59 -26.72
C THR A 219 5.10 -5.45 -26.60
N ASP A 220 4.53 -4.70 -27.54
CA ASP A 220 3.09 -4.55 -27.70
C ASP A 220 2.73 -4.25 -29.15
N VAL A 221 1.58 -4.75 -29.58
CA VAL A 221 1.03 -4.52 -30.92
C VAL A 221 -0.08 -3.50 -30.83
N TRP A 222 0.05 -2.41 -31.56
CA TRP A 222 -1.00 -1.40 -31.69
C TRP A 222 -1.79 -1.62 -32.98
N GLY A 223 -3.11 -1.54 -32.87
CA GLY A 223 -4.06 -1.62 -33.99
C GLY A 223 -5.21 -2.62 -33.74
N PRO A 224 -6.09 -2.83 -34.74
CA PRO A 224 -6.06 -2.25 -36.08
C PRO A 224 -6.39 -0.75 -36.07
N CYS A 225 -5.70 0.00 -36.92
CA CYS A 225 -6.13 1.34 -37.31
C CYS A 225 -7.30 1.23 -38.30
N ARG A 226 -8.36 2.01 -38.09
CA ARG A 226 -9.53 2.02 -38.99
C ARG A 226 -9.18 2.47 -40.40
N THR A 227 -8.17 3.31 -40.56
CA THR A 227 -7.69 3.79 -41.85
C THR A 227 -6.30 3.22 -42.11
N ALA A 228 -6.16 2.48 -43.20
CA ALA A 228 -4.85 2.00 -43.62
C ALA A 228 -3.93 3.18 -43.98
N SER A 229 -2.64 3.03 -43.72
CA SER A 229 -1.64 4.01 -44.16
C SER A 229 -1.52 4.04 -45.69
N THR A 230 -0.80 5.02 -46.25
CA THR A 230 -0.54 5.14 -47.69
C THR A 230 -0.01 3.84 -48.33
N LEU A 231 0.72 3.01 -47.59
CA LEU A 231 1.26 1.72 -48.08
C LEU A 231 0.44 0.50 -47.64
N GLY A 232 -0.73 0.71 -47.03
CA GLY A 232 -1.65 -0.35 -46.63
C GLY A 232 -1.42 -0.96 -45.24
N PHE A 233 -0.50 -0.40 -44.42
CA PHE A 233 -0.30 -0.87 -43.05
C PHE A 233 -1.49 -0.51 -42.15
N GLN A 234 -1.83 -1.39 -41.22
CA GLN A 234 -2.94 -1.23 -40.27
C GLN A 234 -2.51 -1.38 -38.80
N TYR A 235 -1.33 -1.94 -38.57
CA TYR A 235 -0.79 -2.21 -37.25
C TYR A 235 0.65 -1.70 -37.17
N PHE A 236 1.16 -1.58 -35.95
CA PHE A 236 2.59 -1.54 -35.71
C PHE A 236 2.94 -2.31 -34.45
N VAL A 237 4.16 -2.82 -34.39
CA VAL A 237 4.73 -3.44 -33.18
C VAL A 237 5.88 -2.58 -32.68
N THR A 238 5.99 -2.45 -31.37
CA THR A 238 7.14 -1.83 -30.71
C THR A 238 7.93 -2.86 -29.92
N PHE A 239 9.25 -2.79 -30.02
CA PHE A 239 10.18 -3.50 -29.14
C PHE A 239 10.95 -2.47 -28.35
N ILE A 240 10.89 -2.53 -27.02
CA ILE A 240 11.39 -1.49 -26.13
C ILE A 240 12.40 -2.14 -25.20
N ASP A 241 13.67 -1.73 -25.31
CA ASP A 241 14.68 -2.15 -24.36
C ASP A 241 14.39 -1.54 -22.98
N ASP A 242 14.33 -2.37 -21.95
CA ASP A 242 13.99 -1.90 -20.61
C ASP A 242 15.09 -1.01 -20.02
N TYR A 243 16.36 -1.28 -20.33
CA TYR A 243 17.52 -0.53 -19.82
C TYR A 243 17.58 0.90 -20.38
N SER A 244 17.60 1.04 -21.70
CA SER A 244 17.77 2.31 -22.40
C SER A 244 16.47 3.02 -22.74
N ARG A 245 15.32 2.33 -22.70
CA ARG A 245 14.02 2.80 -23.24
C ARG A 245 14.03 3.11 -24.73
N CYS A 246 15.10 2.76 -25.44
CA CYS A 246 15.15 2.87 -26.89
C CYS A 246 14.10 1.95 -27.49
N THR A 247 13.39 2.46 -28.49
CA THR A 247 12.23 1.79 -29.07
C THR A 247 12.47 1.52 -30.55
N TRP A 248 12.27 0.27 -30.97
CA TRP A 248 12.20 -0.11 -32.37
C TRP A 248 10.74 -0.23 -32.75
N LEU A 249 10.35 0.38 -33.87
CA LEU A 249 8.98 0.36 -34.38
C LEU A 249 8.96 -0.22 -35.78
N PHE A 250 8.04 -1.15 -36.02
CA PHE A 250 7.82 -1.78 -37.32
C PHE A 250 6.34 -1.74 -37.67
N LEU A 251 6.03 -1.26 -38.87
CA LEU A 251 4.66 -1.25 -39.41
C LEU A 251 4.30 -2.65 -39.95
N MET A 252 3.03 -3.03 -39.83
CA MET A 252 2.52 -4.34 -40.25
C MET A 252 1.17 -4.19 -40.96
N LYS A 253 0.94 -5.00 -42.00
CA LYS A 253 -0.38 -5.11 -42.63
C LYS A 253 -1.24 -6.14 -41.90
N ASN A 254 -0.62 -7.21 -41.42
CA ASN A 254 -1.26 -8.28 -40.64
C ASN A 254 -0.45 -8.59 -39.37
N ARG A 255 -1.14 -8.93 -38.27
CA ARG A 255 -0.50 -9.37 -37.01
C ARG A 255 0.35 -10.64 -37.16
N ALA A 256 0.09 -11.45 -38.18
CA ALA A 256 0.89 -12.63 -38.50
C ALA A 256 2.34 -12.29 -38.90
N GLU A 257 2.62 -11.06 -39.33
CA GLU A 257 3.98 -10.59 -39.67
C GLU A 257 4.89 -10.47 -38.45
N LEU A 258 4.33 -10.48 -37.23
CA LEU A 258 5.06 -10.29 -35.97
C LEU A 258 6.27 -11.21 -35.85
N ILE A 259 6.12 -12.50 -36.12
CA ILE A 259 7.23 -13.47 -35.97
C ILE A 259 8.39 -13.15 -36.93
N SER A 260 8.11 -12.87 -38.20
CA SER A 260 9.14 -12.53 -39.19
C SER A 260 9.86 -11.24 -38.81
N ILE A 261 9.12 -10.25 -38.29
CA ILE A 261 9.69 -8.99 -37.80
C ILE A 261 10.56 -9.25 -36.56
N PHE A 262 10.08 -10.05 -35.61
CA PHE A 262 10.85 -10.37 -34.40
C PHE A 262 12.14 -11.12 -34.74
N GLN A 263 12.11 -12.07 -35.69
CA GLN A 263 13.30 -12.77 -36.16
C GLN A 263 14.35 -11.80 -36.73
N LYS A 264 13.93 -10.86 -37.58
CA LYS A 264 14.81 -9.83 -38.15
C LYS A 264 15.37 -8.91 -37.06
N PHE A 265 14.52 -8.49 -36.13
CA PHE A 265 14.92 -7.68 -34.99
C PHE A 265 15.95 -8.40 -34.12
N TYR A 266 15.70 -9.66 -33.77
CA TYR A 266 16.62 -10.48 -32.97
C TYR A 266 17.99 -10.62 -33.64
N ALA A 267 18.03 -10.96 -34.94
CA ALA A 267 19.27 -11.07 -35.70
C ALA A 267 20.04 -9.74 -35.78
N GLU A 268 19.31 -8.61 -35.91
CA GLU A 268 19.91 -7.28 -35.86
C GLU A 268 20.54 -7.00 -34.49
N ILE A 269 19.84 -7.30 -33.39
CA ILE A 269 20.38 -7.08 -32.04
C ILE A 269 21.64 -7.93 -31.81
N GLN A 270 21.63 -9.19 -32.22
CA GLN A 270 22.80 -10.06 -32.14
C GLN A 270 23.99 -9.49 -32.92
N THR A 271 23.77 -9.01 -34.13
CA THR A 271 24.86 -8.51 -34.98
C THR A 271 25.39 -7.15 -34.51
N GLN A 272 24.49 -6.22 -34.15
CA GLN A 272 24.89 -4.84 -33.84
C GLN A 272 25.44 -4.69 -32.42
N PHE A 273 24.97 -5.50 -31.47
CA PHE A 273 25.36 -5.36 -30.07
C PHE A 273 26.13 -6.57 -29.51
N ASN A 274 26.24 -7.66 -30.28
CA ASN A 274 26.79 -8.93 -29.82
C ASN A 274 26.11 -9.44 -28.53
N ILE A 275 24.79 -9.24 -28.44
CA ILE A 275 23.97 -9.62 -27.28
C ILE A 275 22.76 -10.41 -27.76
N SER A 276 22.45 -11.51 -27.07
CA SER A 276 21.19 -12.22 -27.23
C SER A 276 20.14 -11.66 -26.25
N ILE A 277 18.94 -11.40 -26.76
CA ILE A 277 17.79 -10.99 -25.95
C ILE A 277 17.48 -12.11 -24.96
N ARG A 278 17.47 -11.81 -23.65
CA ARG A 278 17.25 -12.83 -22.61
C ARG A 278 15.77 -13.05 -22.28
N VAL A 279 15.02 -11.97 -22.18
CA VAL A 279 13.60 -12.01 -21.79
C VAL A 279 12.82 -11.10 -22.72
N LEU A 280 11.74 -11.64 -23.30
CA LEU A 280 10.73 -10.84 -23.99
C LEU A 280 9.48 -10.80 -23.13
N ARG A 281 8.94 -9.60 -22.87
CA ARG A 281 7.68 -9.43 -22.15
C ARG A 281 6.60 -8.88 -23.06
N SER A 282 5.49 -9.59 -23.18
CA SER A 282 4.33 -9.20 -23.99
C SER A 282 3.03 -9.17 -23.21
N ASN A 283 1.97 -8.67 -23.85
CA ASN A 283 0.60 -8.92 -23.44
C ASN A 283 0.18 -10.36 -23.79
N ASN A 284 -1.07 -10.72 -23.47
CA ASN A 284 -1.65 -12.04 -23.77
C ASN A 284 -2.24 -12.15 -25.19
N ALA A 285 -1.75 -11.35 -26.15
CA ALA A 285 -2.26 -11.42 -27.51
C ALA A 285 -1.82 -12.73 -28.21
N ARG A 286 -2.72 -13.31 -29.00
CA ARG A 286 -2.59 -14.68 -29.55
C ARG A 286 -1.34 -14.87 -30.41
N GLU A 287 -0.92 -13.85 -31.14
CA GLU A 287 0.24 -13.92 -32.03
C GLU A 287 1.55 -14.24 -31.30
N TYR A 288 1.68 -13.80 -30.03
CA TYR A 288 2.84 -14.09 -29.18
C TYR A 288 2.89 -15.54 -28.67
N PHE A 289 1.79 -16.29 -28.78
CA PHE A 289 1.71 -17.70 -28.33
C PHE A 289 1.48 -18.66 -29.49
N SER A 290 1.73 -18.21 -30.72
CA SER A 290 1.71 -19.08 -31.88
C SER A 290 2.86 -20.09 -31.82
N ALA A 291 2.62 -21.32 -32.29
CA ALA A 291 3.64 -22.39 -32.27
C ALA A 291 4.99 -21.98 -32.91
N PRO A 292 5.03 -21.25 -34.06
CA PRO A 292 6.27 -20.75 -34.62
C PRO A 292 7.01 -19.78 -33.69
N PHE A 293 6.27 -18.93 -32.97
CA PHE A 293 6.85 -17.95 -32.06
C PHE A 293 7.44 -18.64 -30.83
N THR A 294 6.70 -19.55 -30.20
CA THR A 294 7.19 -20.36 -29.06
C THR A 294 8.41 -21.20 -29.45
N SER A 295 8.40 -21.82 -30.64
CA SER A 295 9.54 -22.58 -31.16
C SER A 295 10.78 -21.72 -31.37
N PHE A 296 10.62 -20.51 -31.90
CA PHE A 296 11.74 -19.57 -32.06
C PHE A 296 12.33 -19.15 -30.71
N MET A 297 11.48 -18.88 -29.71
CA MET A 297 11.90 -18.51 -28.36
C MET A 297 12.69 -19.63 -27.70
N SER A 298 12.20 -20.87 -27.75
CA SER A 298 12.88 -22.02 -27.15
C SER A 298 14.21 -22.32 -27.85
N HIS A 299 14.26 -22.24 -29.18
CA HIS A 299 15.48 -22.46 -29.97
C HIS A 299 16.61 -21.49 -29.57
N HIS A 300 16.27 -20.24 -29.29
CA HIS A 300 17.24 -19.20 -28.92
C HIS A 300 17.41 -19.00 -27.41
N GLY A 301 16.74 -19.82 -26.59
CA GLY A 301 16.79 -19.72 -25.13
C GLY A 301 16.18 -18.42 -24.56
N ILE A 302 15.25 -17.79 -25.29
CA ILE A 302 14.60 -16.55 -24.87
C ILE A 302 13.45 -16.89 -23.93
N LEU A 303 13.44 -16.31 -22.73
CA LEU A 303 12.32 -16.45 -21.80
C LEU A 303 11.17 -15.52 -22.22
N HIS A 304 10.08 -16.09 -22.71
CA HIS A 304 8.86 -15.33 -23.00
C HIS A 304 8.00 -15.18 -21.74
N GLN A 305 7.90 -13.95 -21.23
CA GLN A 305 7.03 -13.56 -20.13
C GLN A 305 5.76 -12.93 -20.68
N SER A 306 4.62 -13.27 -20.09
CA SER A 306 3.36 -12.62 -20.38
C SER A 306 2.74 -11.99 -19.15
N SER A 307 1.84 -11.03 -19.38
CA SER A 307 1.10 -10.40 -18.28
C SER A 307 0.07 -11.37 -17.70
N CYS A 308 -0.12 -11.41 -16.39
CA CYS A 308 -1.22 -12.14 -15.78
C CYS A 308 -2.56 -11.57 -16.28
N ALA A 309 -3.55 -12.44 -16.44
CA ALA A 309 -4.89 -12.03 -16.90
C ALA A 309 -5.44 -10.88 -16.04
N HIS A 310 -6.04 -9.88 -16.69
CA HIS A 310 -6.63 -8.69 -16.06
C HIS A 310 -5.66 -7.80 -15.26
N THR A 311 -4.34 -7.92 -15.49
CA THR A 311 -3.29 -7.06 -14.92
C THR A 311 -2.47 -6.32 -16.01
N PRO A 312 -3.09 -5.44 -16.83
CA PRO A 312 -2.41 -4.73 -17.92
C PRO A 312 -1.20 -3.91 -17.44
N GLN A 313 -1.17 -3.52 -16.17
CA GLN A 313 -0.08 -2.79 -15.54
C GLN A 313 1.28 -3.51 -15.68
N GLN A 314 1.31 -4.83 -15.82
CA GLN A 314 2.55 -5.61 -15.98
C GLN A 314 3.26 -5.36 -17.32
N ASN A 315 2.51 -4.99 -18.38
CA ASN A 315 3.06 -4.53 -19.66
C ASN A 315 3.00 -3.00 -19.81
N GLY A 316 2.84 -2.28 -18.69
CA GLY A 316 2.61 -0.83 -18.68
C GLY A 316 3.71 -0.02 -19.37
N VAL A 317 4.94 -0.54 -19.47
CA VAL A 317 6.03 0.12 -20.21
C VAL A 317 5.69 0.22 -21.70
N ALA A 318 5.29 -0.89 -22.32
CA ALA A 318 4.97 -0.92 -23.74
C ALA A 318 3.69 -0.13 -24.04
N GLU A 319 2.67 -0.26 -23.19
CA GLU A 319 1.42 0.50 -23.30
C GLU A 319 1.66 2.01 -23.18
N CYS A 320 2.43 2.45 -22.17
CA CYS A 320 2.77 3.87 -22.01
C CYS A 320 3.56 4.41 -23.19
N LYS A 321 4.51 3.62 -23.72
CA LYS A 321 5.32 4.02 -24.88
C LYS A 321 4.46 4.13 -26.14
N ASN A 322 3.58 3.16 -26.39
CA ASN A 322 2.64 3.19 -27.52
C ASN A 322 1.72 4.40 -27.45
N ARG A 323 1.19 4.72 -26.26
CA ARG A 323 0.42 5.94 -26.04
C ARG A 323 1.21 7.20 -26.40
N HIS A 324 2.43 7.34 -25.87
CA HIS A 324 3.29 8.49 -26.17
C HIS A 324 3.56 8.62 -27.68
N LEU A 325 3.90 7.53 -28.37
CA LEU A 325 4.12 7.52 -29.82
C LEU A 325 2.89 7.98 -30.60
N VAL A 326 1.70 7.50 -30.23
CA VAL A 326 0.45 7.84 -30.91
C VAL A 326 0.04 9.29 -30.63
N GLU A 327 0.24 9.78 -29.41
CA GLU A 327 0.00 11.19 -29.05
C GLU A 327 0.92 12.11 -29.85
N THR A 328 2.22 11.85 -29.89
CA THR A 328 3.17 12.64 -30.69
C THR A 328 2.84 12.57 -32.18
N ALA A 329 2.54 11.39 -32.72
CA ALA A 329 2.16 11.22 -34.12
C ALA A 329 0.89 12.00 -34.48
N ARG A 330 -0.12 11.97 -33.59
CA ARG A 330 -1.35 12.76 -33.76
C ARG A 330 -1.05 14.25 -33.77
N THR A 331 -0.22 14.72 -32.83
CA THR A 331 0.14 16.14 -32.73
C THR A 331 0.82 16.65 -34.00
N ILE A 332 1.81 15.93 -34.53
CA ILE A 332 2.53 16.37 -35.75
C ILE A 332 1.67 16.29 -37.01
N LEU A 333 0.73 15.34 -37.10
CA LEU A 333 -0.24 15.29 -38.20
C LEU A 333 -1.18 16.50 -38.17
N LEU A 334 -1.73 16.82 -37.00
CA LEU A 334 -2.65 17.94 -36.81
C LEU A 334 -1.96 19.28 -37.05
N HIS A 335 -0.73 19.44 -36.55
CA HIS A 335 0.03 20.68 -36.70
C HIS A 335 0.23 21.09 -38.16
N SER A 336 0.55 20.12 -39.03
CA SER A 336 0.85 20.37 -40.44
C SER A 336 -0.30 20.01 -41.40
N ASN A 337 -1.50 19.80 -40.85
CA ASN A 337 -2.72 19.40 -41.58
C ASN A 337 -2.52 18.19 -42.51
N VAL A 338 -1.63 17.27 -42.14
CA VAL A 338 -1.32 16.11 -42.96
C VAL A 338 -2.46 15.08 -42.87
N PRO A 339 -2.98 14.57 -44.01
CA PRO A 339 -4.04 13.58 -44.01
C PRO A 339 -3.70 12.33 -43.19
N PHE A 340 -4.70 11.78 -42.49
CA PHE A 340 -4.52 10.68 -41.56
C PHE A 340 -3.91 9.40 -42.18
N ARG A 341 -4.02 9.19 -43.51
CA ARG A 341 -3.33 8.12 -44.25
C ARG A 341 -1.80 8.09 -44.08
N PHE A 342 -1.18 9.19 -43.62
CA PHE A 342 0.26 9.24 -43.31
C PHE A 342 0.59 8.85 -41.86
N TRP A 343 -0.36 8.31 -41.09
CA TRP A 343 -0.13 7.95 -39.69
C TRP A 343 1.08 7.02 -39.48
N GLY A 344 1.34 6.10 -40.42
CA GLY A 344 2.47 5.19 -40.34
C GLY A 344 3.82 5.91 -40.42
N ASP A 345 3.92 6.90 -41.31
CA ASP A 345 5.11 7.74 -41.43
C ASP A 345 5.25 8.69 -40.23
N ALA A 346 4.13 9.22 -39.71
CA ALA A 346 4.11 10.05 -38.51
C ALA A 346 4.58 9.29 -37.27
N VAL A 347 4.13 8.04 -37.06
CA VAL A 347 4.55 7.26 -35.88
C VAL A 347 6.02 6.80 -35.97
N LEU A 348 6.52 6.51 -37.18
CA LEU A 348 7.94 6.26 -37.41
C LEU A 348 8.78 7.51 -37.10
N THR A 349 8.31 8.69 -37.52
CA THR A 349 8.96 9.97 -37.21
C THR A 349 8.96 10.25 -35.72
N ALA A 350 7.82 10.05 -35.04
CA ALA A 350 7.71 10.19 -33.59
C ALA A 350 8.70 9.27 -32.87
N CYS A 351 8.81 8.00 -33.28
CA CYS A 351 9.77 7.06 -32.72
C CYS A 351 11.22 7.53 -32.90
N TYR A 352 11.57 8.00 -34.10
CA TYR A 352 12.90 8.55 -34.39
C TYR A 352 13.26 9.72 -33.47
N LEU A 353 12.33 10.66 -33.26
CA LEU A 353 12.53 11.83 -32.42
C LEU A 353 12.60 11.44 -30.93
N ILE A 354 11.66 10.63 -30.44
CA ILE A 354 11.60 10.22 -29.03
C ILE A 354 12.86 9.48 -28.58
N ASN A 355 13.45 8.65 -29.44
CA ASN A 355 14.72 7.98 -29.11
C ASN A 355 15.91 8.95 -28.99
N ARG A 356 15.79 10.18 -29.52
CA ARG A 356 16.81 11.22 -29.55
C ARG A 356 16.51 12.40 -28.61
N MET A 357 15.45 12.31 -27.82
CA MET A 357 15.08 13.33 -26.83
C MET A 357 15.41 12.86 -25.39
N PRO A 358 15.69 13.79 -24.46
CA PRO A 358 15.80 13.49 -23.04
C PRO A 358 14.56 12.75 -22.50
N SER A 359 14.78 11.79 -21.61
CA SER A 359 13.68 11.08 -20.93
C SER A 359 13.80 11.20 -19.42
N SER A 360 12.73 11.66 -18.77
CA SER A 360 12.65 11.75 -17.30
C SER A 360 12.86 10.39 -16.62
N VAL A 361 12.41 9.29 -17.25
CA VAL A 361 12.64 7.92 -16.77
C VAL A 361 14.12 7.55 -16.72
N LEU A 362 14.96 8.23 -17.51
CA LEU A 362 16.40 8.00 -17.64
C LEU A 362 17.24 9.08 -16.95
N HIS A 363 16.63 9.93 -16.11
CA HIS A 363 17.26 11.12 -15.54
C HIS A 363 17.76 12.08 -16.63
N ASP A 364 16.87 12.34 -17.60
CA ASP A 364 17.08 13.25 -18.75
C ASP A 364 18.21 12.86 -19.70
N ARG A 365 18.68 11.61 -19.62
CA ARG A 365 19.55 11.02 -20.65
C ARG A 365 18.74 10.63 -21.88
N ILE A 366 19.40 10.66 -23.04
CA ILE A 366 18.81 10.32 -24.33
C ILE A 366 18.83 8.79 -24.51
N PRO A 367 17.71 8.13 -24.84
CA PRO A 367 17.67 6.67 -25.03
C PRO A 367 18.73 6.13 -25.98
N HIS A 368 18.93 6.80 -27.12
CA HIS A 368 19.91 6.38 -28.13
C HIS A 368 21.35 6.42 -27.61
N SER A 369 21.75 7.42 -26.81
CA SER A 369 23.13 7.53 -26.33
C SER A 369 23.49 6.46 -25.30
N LEU A 370 22.48 5.86 -24.63
CA LEU A 370 22.70 4.74 -23.72
C LEU A 370 23.03 3.42 -24.43
N LEU A 371 22.58 3.25 -25.67
CA LEU A 371 22.88 2.05 -26.47
C LEU A 371 24.10 2.24 -27.36
N PHE A 372 24.35 3.47 -27.80
CA PHE A 372 25.43 3.83 -28.70
C PHE A 372 26.24 4.97 -28.08
N PRO A 373 27.06 4.70 -27.03
CA PRO A 373 27.82 5.73 -26.33
C PRO A 373 28.94 6.32 -27.20
N ASP A 374 29.61 5.49 -27.99
CA ASP A 374 30.82 5.85 -28.74
C ASP A 374 30.55 6.17 -30.22
N GLN A 375 29.29 6.08 -30.66
CA GLN A 375 28.88 6.44 -32.02
C GLN A 375 28.10 7.74 -31.99
N PRO A 376 28.69 8.88 -32.43
CA PRO A 376 27.88 10.06 -32.68
C PRO A 376 26.86 9.68 -33.75
N LEU A 377 25.58 9.82 -33.41
CA LEU A 377 24.46 9.71 -34.34
C LEU A 377 24.85 10.34 -35.68
N TYR A 378 24.63 9.66 -36.80
CA TYR A 378 24.58 10.36 -38.09
C TYR A 378 23.54 11.48 -37.94
N PHE A 379 24.00 12.72 -37.77
CA PHE A 379 23.14 13.83 -37.45
C PHE A 379 22.45 14.28 -38.74
N LEU A 380 21.23 13.81 -38.95
CA LEU A 380 20.26 14.48 -39.81
C LEU A 380 19.53 15.48 -38.92
N PRO A 381 19.70 16.80 -39.16
CA PRO A 381 18.97 17.83 -38.44
C PRO A 381 17.47 17.54 -38.46
N PRO A 382 16.78 17.61 -37.31
CA PRO A 382 15.34 17.47 -37.28
C PRO A 382 14.66 18.53 -38.15
N ARG A 383 13.58 18.15 -38.84
CA ARG A 383 12.73 19.03 -39.66
C ARG A 383 11.26 18.93 -39.26
N VAL A 384 10.49 19.97 -39.50
CA VAL A 384 9.04 20.02 -39.25
C VAL A 384 8.31 18.99 -40.13
N PHE A 385 7.76 17.96 -39.51
CA PHE A 385 6.97 16.93 -40.21
C PHE A 385 5.84 17.57 -41.02
N GLY A 386 5.64 17.14 -42.27
CA GLY A 386 4.56 17.65 -43.11
C GLY A 386 4.83 19.00 -43.79
N CYS A 387 6.00 19.60 -43.58
CA CYS A 387 6.39 20.80 -44.33
C CYS A 387 6.61 20.50 -45.82
N THR A 388 6.56 21.56 -46.62
CA THR A 388 6.92 21.49 -48.04
C THR A 388 8.43 21.32 -48.18
N CYS A 389 8.86 20.34 -48.97
CA CYS A 389 10.26 20.11 -49.28
C CYS A 389 10.48 19.86 -50.76
N PHE A 390 11.71 20.03 -51.23
CA PHE A 390 12.09 19.88 -52.64
C PHE A 390 13.26 18.91 -52.78
N VAL A 391 13.10 17.92 -53.64
CA VAL A 391 14.11 16.89 -53.92
C VAL A 391 14.62 17.07 -55.34
N HIS A 392 15.94 17.07 -55.54
CA HIS A 392 16.53 17.21 -56.88
C HIS A 392 16.14 16.03 -57.79
N ILE A 393 15.72 16.33 -59.03
CA ILE A 393 15.39 15.33 -60.04
C ILE A 393 16.69 14.91 -60.73
N LEU A 394 17.11 13.66 -60.51
CA LEU A 394 18.37 13.13 -61.05
C LEU A 394 18.20 12.38 -62.38
N THR A 395 17.02 12.43 -63.00
CA THR A 395 16.74 11.70 -64.24
C THR A 395 17.54 12.29 -65.40
N PRO A 396 18.40 11.51 -66.08
CA PRO A 396 19.16 12.00 -67.23
C PRO A 396 18.23 12.28 -68.42
N GLY A 397 18.58 13.27 -69.24
CA GLY A 397 17.84 13.60 -70.48
C GLY A 397 16.68 14.58 -70.33
N GLN A 398 16.62 15.34 -69.23
CA GLN A 398 15.64 16.42 -69.11
C GLN A 398 16.03 17.65 -69.94
N ASP A 399 15.03 18.33 -70.50
CA ASP A 399 15.20 19.58 -71.22
C ASP A 399 15.82 20.66 -70.33
N LYS A 400 16.64 21.55 -70.93
CA LYS A 400 17.36 22.60 -70.20
C LYS A 400 16.46 23.53 -69.36
N LEU A 401 15.18 23.65 -69.75
CA LEU A 401 14.17 24.49 -69.09
C LEU A 401 13.25 23.72 -68.13
N SER A 402 13.41 22.40 -67.97
CA SER A 402 12.57 21.63 -67.06
C SER A 402 12.83 22.00 -65.60
N ALA A 403 11.85 21.73 -64.74
CA ALA A 403 12.03 21.84 -63.31
C ALA A 403 13.14 20.88 -62.84
N LYS A 404 14.12 21.39 -62.10
CA LYS A 404 15.24 20.59 -61.55
C LYS A 404 14.92 19.91 -60.23
N ALA A 405 13.81 20.29 -59.58
CA ALA A 405 13.41 19.77 -58.30
C ALA A 405 11.93 19.41 -58.28
N MET A 406 11.60 18.35 -57.54
CA MET A 406 10.25 17.88 -57.31
C MET A 406 9.76 18.36 -55.95
N LYS A 407 8.57 18.98 -55.93
CA LYS A 407 7.89 19.39 -54.71
C LYS A 407 7.32 18.15 -54.00
N CYS A 408 7.65 17.97 -52.74
CA CYS A 408 7.34 16.80 -51.93
C CYS A 408 6.85 17.19 -50.53
N LEU A 409 6.12 16.28 -49.90
CA LEU A 409 5.79 16.28 -48.48
C LEU A 409 6.95 15.66 -47.69
N PHE A 410 7.43 16.34 -46.64
CA PHE A 410 8.38 15.71 -45.72
C PHE A 410 7.66 14.73 -44.78
N VAL A 411 8.09 13.46 -44.77
CA VAL A 411 7.41 12.37 -44.05
C VAL A 411 8.33 11.62 -43.07
N GLY A 412 9.53 12.12 -42.80
CA GLY A 412 10.40 11.61 -41.73
C GLY A 412 11.78 11.18 -42.20
N TYR A 413 12.37 10.20 -41.52
CA TYR A 413 13.79 9.85 -41.66
C TYR A 413 13.95 8.41 -42.14
N SER A 414 14.97 8.15 -42.96
CA SER A 414 15.33 6.79 -43.33
C SER A 414 16.13 6.13 -42.21
N ARG A 415 15.88 4.84 -41.98
CA ARG A 415 16.64 4.01 -41.03
C ARG A 415 17.96 3.52 -41.63
N LEU A 416 17.96 3.24 -42.94
CA LEU A 416 19.07 2.55 -43.63
C LEU A 416 19.98 3.52 -44.37
N GLN A 417 19.49 4.71 -44.71
CA GLN A 417 20.21 5.69 -45.50
C GLN A 417 20.27 7.01 -44.73
N LYS A 418 21.39 7.73 -44.85
CA LYS A 418 21.52 9.09 -44.31
C LYS A 418 20.74 10.07 -45.18
N GLY A 419 19.41 10.01 -45.12
CA GLY A 419 18.54 10.89 -45.89
C GLY A 419 17.15 11.04 -45.27
N TYR A 420 16.49 12.11 -45.70
CA TYR A 420 15.11 12.42 -45.40
C TYR A 420 14.19 11.61 -46.31
N ARG A 421 13.07 11.14 -45.76
CA ARG A 421 11.98 10.51 -46.51
C ARG A 421 11.02 11.61 -46.96
N CYS A 422 10.83 11.70 -48.26
CA CYS A 422 9.96 12.67 -48.92
C CYS A 422 8.93 11.92 -49.75
N TYR A 423 7.69 12.41 -49.81
CA TYR A 423 6.62 11.80 -50.59
C TYR A 423 6.08 12.79 -51.61
N SER A 424 6.10 12.42 -52.90
CA SER A 424 5.49 13.20 -53.96
C SER A 424 4.04 12.78 -54.16
N LEU A 425 3.13 13.76 -54.10
CA LEU A 425 1.71 13.53 -54.41
C LEU A 425 1.47 13.38 -55.91
N GLU A 426 2.30 14.00 -56.75
CA GLU A 426 2.18 13.95 -58.20
C GLU A 426 2.51 12.55 -58.74
N THR A 427 3.64 11.99 -58.29
CA THR A 427 4.07 10.66 -58.75
C THR A 427 3.59 9.52 -57.85
N HIS A 428 3.00 9.82 -56.69
CA HIS A 428 2.65 8.85 -55.65
C HIS A 428 3.83 7.98 -55.19
N ARG A 429 5.04 8.56 -55.10
CA ARG A 429 6.28 7.84 -54.77
C ARG A 429 7.00 8.44 -53.57
N TYR A 430 7.67 7.56 -52.83
CA TYR A 430 8.62 7.94 -51.80
C TYR A 430 10.01 8.12 -52.40
N PHE A 431 10.71 9.13 -51.94
CA PHE A 431 12.10 9.43 -52.25
C PHE A 431 12.90 9.49 -50.94
N ILE A 432 14.16 9.07 -51.01
CA ILE A 432 15.11 9.24 -49.92
C ILE A 432 16.26 10.07 -50.46
N SER A 433 16.49 11.23 -49.86
CA SER A 433 17.56 12.13 -50.27
C SER A 433 18.19 12.82 -49.06
N ALA A 434 19.51 13.00 -49.11
CA ALA A 434 20.23 13.87 -48.17
C ALA A 434 20.17 15.34 -48.62
N ASP A 435 20.08 15.56 -49.93
CA ASP A 435 19.98 16.88 -50.56
C ASP A 435 18.50 17.23 -50.74
N VAL A 436 17.98 17.96 -49.75
CA VAL A 436 16.57 18.38 -49.69
C VAL A 436 16.51 19.81 -49.18
N THR A 437 15.78 20.65 -49.90
CA THR A 437 15.46 22.02 -49.45
C THR A 437 14.11 22.02 -48.73
N PHE A 438 14.02 22.63 -47.56
CA PHE A 438 12.82 22.62 -46.70
C PHE A 438 12.24 24.03 -46.53
N PHE A 439 10.92 24.15 -46.68
CA PHE A 439 10.17 25.33 -46.28
C PHE A 439 9.38 24.98 -45.02
N GLU A 440 10.02 25.06 -43.85
CA GLU A 440 9.48 24.56 -42.59
C GLU A 440 8.26 25.36 -42.09
N ASP A 441 8.19 26.66 -42.43
CA ASP A 441 7.04 27.53 -42.11
C ASP A 441 5.85 27.33 -43.05
N SER A 442 6.01 26.51 -44.10
CA SER A 442 5.00 26.28 -45.12
C SER A 442 4.51 24.83 -45.06
N PRO A 443 3.36 24.55 -44.41
CA PRO A 443 2.78 23.22 -44.43
C PRO A 443 2.45 22.82 -45.87
N PHE A 444 2.71 21.56 -46.22
CA PHE A 444 2.42 21.08 -47.58
C PHE A 444 0.91 21.07 -47.87
N PHE A 445 0.12 20.75 -46.84
CA PHE A 445 -1.33 20.83 -46.88
C PHE A 445 -1.76 22.14 -46.21
N SER A 446 -2.32 23.05 -47.00
CA SER A 446 -2.98 24.22 -46.45
C SER A 446 -4.29 23.80 -45.78
N THR A 447 -4.70 24.51 -44.73
CA THR A 447 -6.10 24.51 -44.29
C THR A 447 -6.95 25.02 -45.45
N THR A 448 -7.52 24.12 -46.25
CA THR A 448 -8.71 24.45 -47.00
C THR A 448 -9.72 24.93 -45.97
N SER A 449 -10.34 26.09 -46.21
CA SER A 449 -11.53 26.56 -45.51
C SER A 449 -12.73 25.66 -45.79
N GLU A 450 -12.57 24.35 -45.66
CA GLU A 450 -13.66 23.40 -45.50
C GLU A 450 -13.73 23.13 -44.00
N SER A 451 -14.54 23.94 -43.33
CA SER A 451 -15.06 23.60 -42.03
C SER A 451 -15.58 22.16 -42.07
N LEU A 452 -14.86 21.23 -41.45
CA LEU A 452 -15.47 19.99 -41.00
C LEU A 452 -16.64 20.42 -40.10
N PRO A 453 -17.90 20.08 -40.41
CA PRO A 453 -18.98 20.41 -39.52
C PRO A 453 -18.68 19.75 -38.17
N VAL A 454 -18.66 20.57 -37.13
CA VAL A 454 -18.35 20.22 -35.73
C VAL A 454 -19.29 19.13 -35.17
N SER A 455 -20.28 18.67 -35.95
CA SER A 455 -21.25 17.63 -35.59
C SER A 455 -20.79 16.16 -35.75
N LYS A 456 -19.53 15.87 -36.12
CA LYS A 456 -19.03 14.47 -36.20
C LYS A 456 -17.94 14.09 -35.20
N VAL A 457 -17.67 14.93 -34.21
CA VAL A 457 -16.78 14.60 -33.10
C VAL A 457 -17.64 14.33 -31.85
N LEU A 458 -17.87 13.04 -31.60
CA LEU A 458 -18.53 12.40 -30.44
C LEU A 458 -20.07 12.26 -30.47
N PRO A 459 -20.61 11.03 -30.55
CA PRO A 459 -21.79 10.70 -29.76
C PRO A 459 -21.34 10.50 -28.31
N ILE A 460 -21.84 11.37 -27.43
CA ILE A 460 -21.87 11.12 -25.98
C ILE A 460 -22.60 9.78 -25.77
N PRO A 461 -22.14 8.88 -24.88
CA PRO A 461 -22.93 7.70 -24.54
C PRO A 461 -24.21 8.20 -23.85
N ILE A 462 -25.35 8.05 -24.53
CA ILE A 462 -26.65 8.12 -23.87
C ILE A 462 -26.72 6.92 -22.94
N VAL A 463 -26.75 7.18 -21.64
CA VAL A 463 -27.15 6.18 -20.65
C VAL A 463 -28.61 5.87 -20.94
N SER A 464 -28.89 4.70 -21.50
CA SER A 464 -30.25 4.18 -21.58
C SER A 464 -30.83 4.08 -20.17
N PRO A 465 -32.07 4.56 -19.92
CA PRO A 465 -32.77 4.22 -18.68
C PRO A 465 -32.96 2.70 -18.62
N PRO A 466 -33.02 2.10 -17.42
CA PRO A 466 -33.30 0.68 -17.28
C PRO A 466 -34.68 0.36 -17.87
N ASP A 467 -34.73 -0.64 -18.75
CA ASP A 467 -35.97 -1.23 -19.25
C ASP A 467 -36.84 -1.61 -18.05
N ALA A 468 -38.02 -0.98 -17.97
CA ALA A 468 -39.09 -1.44 -17.11
C ALA A 468 -39.52 -2.82 -17.59
N MET A 469 -39.31 -3.84 -16.75
CA MET A 469 -39.87 -5.18 -16.99
C MET A 469 -41.40 -5.08 -17.13
N PRO A 470 -42.01 -5.75 -18.12
CA PRO A 470 -43.46 -5.89 -18.14
C PRO A 470 -43.93 -6.78 -16.98
N PRO A 471 -45.09 -6.49 -16.37
CA PRO A 471 -45.62 -7.31 -15.28
C PRO A 471 -45.99 -8.69 -15.82
N ARG A 472 -45.55 -9.74 -15.11
CA ARG A 472 -46.04 -11.10 -15.33
C ARG A 472 -47.52 -11.17 -14.93
N PRO A 473 -48.38 -11.86 -15.71
CA PRO A 473 -49.72 -12.20 -15.27
C PRO A 473 -49.66 -13.15 -14.07
N LEU A 474 -50.66 -13.00 -13.20
CA LEU A 474 -50.91 -13.68 -11.92
C LEU A 474 -50.67 -15.19 -11.93
#